data_AF-A0A966QZ36-F1
#
_entry.id   AF-A0A966QZ36-F1
#
_cell.length_a   1.000
_cell.length_b   1.000
_cell.length_c   1.000
_cell.angle_alpha   90.00
_cell.angle_beta   90.00
_cell.angle_gamma   90.00
#
_symmetry.space_group_name_H-M   'P 1'
#
loop_
_entity.id
_entity.type
_entity.pdbx_description
1 polymer ?
#
loop_
_entity_poly.entity_id
_entity_poly.type
_entity_poly.pdbx_seq_one_letter_code
_entity_poly.pdbx_strand_id
1 'polypeptide(L)'
;MKNNVSLTTRDHDAAFEAFAGVAPKVSRRKRITSHVTKTVTRVKPKDGFSQIVHIILVTLLPIVVYVFVRLDFPQIAVTLVLLSKWRMFSVKLRHWPANIRANAVDIIVGISVVMFMNRTDSVGIQLIWVVLYALWLLVVKPKSGVLWVATQAIIGQTAGLMALYSVLGGAQAATLVFVTALLCYFAARHFFSSFDESMGRTIAYVWAYFSASIAWLLAHWLIYYGVVAQPVLILSVVGYSLAGMYYLRHTDRLSKGVQQQFVVVLSAILIIVLVFSDWGDKTL
;
A
#
# COMPACT_ATOMS: atom_id res chain seq x y z
N MET A 1 -4.98 75.35 -40.28
CA MET A 1 -4.40 73.99 -40.39
C MET A 1 -3.38 73.82 -39.29
N LYS A 2 -3.55 72.83 -38.42
CA LYS A 2 -2.75 72.63 -37.20
C LYS A 2 -1.55 71.74 -37.48
N ASN A 3 -0.40 72.21 -37.01
CA ASN A 3 0.89 71.54 -37.00
C ASN A 3 0.93 70.38 -36.00
N ASN A 4 1.71 69.36 -36.39
CA ASN A 4 2.28 68.35 -35.52
C ASN A 4 3.06 69.00 -34.36
N VAL A 5 2.70 68.66 -33.13
CA VAL A 5 3.58 68.80 -31.97
C VAL A 5 3.77 67.42 -31.35
N SER A 6 5.04 67.15 -31.10
CA SER A 6 5.74 65.92 -30.76
C SER A 6 5.24 65.16 -29.53
N LEU A 7 5.22 63.84 -29.67
CA LEU A 7 5.01 62.80 -28.65
C LEU A 7 6.08 62.73 -27.54
N THR A 8 7.01 63.69 -27.46
CA THR A 8 8.18 63.62 -26.58
C THR A 8 7.96 64.24 -25.20
N THR A 9 6.90 65.02 -24.97
CA THR A 9 6.68 65.68 -23.67
C THR A 9 5.87 64.85 -22.67
N ARG A 10 5.20 63.77 -23.10
CA ARG A 10 4.39 62.93 -22.19
C ARG A 10 5.18 61.88 -21.41
N ASP A 11 6.37 61.50 -21.88
CA ASP A 11 7.21 60.50 -21.20
C ASP A 11 8.13 61.09 -20.13
N HIS A 12 8.44 62.39 -20.18
CA HIS A 12 9.26 63.03 -19.16
C HIS A 12 8.52 63.21 -17.82
N ASP A 13 7.21 63.46 -17.85
CA ASP A 13 6.41 63.61 -16.63
C ASP A 13 6.19 62.26 -15.91
N ALA A 14 6.03 61.16 -16.68
CA ALA A 14 5.88 59.82 -16.12
C ALA A 14 7.17 59.30 -15.47
N ALA A 15 8.34 59.67 -16.01
CA ALA A 15 9.63 59.34 -15.42
C ALA A 15 9.89 60.13 -14.12
N PHE A 16 9.39 61.37 -14.01
CA PHE A 16 9.49 62.19 -12.80
C PHE A 16 8.61 61.65 -11.66
N GLU A 17 7.40 61.17 -11.97
CA GLU A 17 6.52 60.55 -10.95
C GLU A 17 7.05 59.22 -10.40
N ALA A 18 7.79 58.45 -11.21
CA ALA A 18 8.44 57.22 -10.76
C ALA A 18 9.63 57.47 -9.80
N PHE A 19 10.33 58.60 -9.96
CA PHE A 19 11.43 59.00 -9.07
C PHE A 19 10.93 59.62 -7.74
N ALA A 20 9.71 60.19 -7.72
CA ALA A 20 9.14 60.87 -6.56
C ALA A 20 8.46 59.94 -5.52
N GLY A 21 8.49 58.61 -5.71
CA GLY A 21 7.94 57.65 -4.75
C GLY A 21 6.42 57.75 -4.54
N VAL A 22 5.68 58.37 -5.47
CA VAL A 22 4.23 58.51 -5.36
C VAL A 22 3.56 57.26 -5.93
N ALA A 23 3.10 56.38 -5.03
CA ALA A 23 2.37 55.17 -5.42
C ALA A 23 1.05 55.52 -6.15
N PRO A 24 0.70 54.80 -7.24
CA PRO A 24 -0.54 55.07 -7.97
C PRO A 24 -1.77 54.78 -7.08
N LYS A 25 -2.70 55.73 -7.02
CA LYS A 25 -3.98 55.60 -6.29
C LYS A 25 -4.84 54.50 -6.91
N VAL A 26 -4.70 53.28 -6.39
CA VAL A 26 -5.60 52.17 -6.70
C VAL A 26 -7.00 52.52 -6.18
N SER A 27 -7.95 52.61 -7.10
CA SER A 27 -9.34 52.95 -6.80
C SER A 27 -9.97 51.96 -5.81
N ARG A 28 -10.26 52.44 -4.60
CA ARG A 28 -10.79 51.69 -3.45
C ARG A 28 -12.19 51.06 -3.66
N ARG A 29 -12.83 51.27 -4.83
CA ARG A 29 -14.23 50.90 -5.07
C ARG A 29 -14.44 49.47 -5.63
N LYS A 30 -13.40 48.77 -6.08
CA LYS A 30 -13.54 47.44 -6.71
C LYS A 30 -13.37 46.24 -5.76
N ARG A 31 -13.09 46.49 -4.47
CA ARG A 31 -12.77 45.42 -3.50
C ARG A 31 -13.98 44.88 -2.72
N ILE A 32 -15.11 45.58 -2.71
CA ILE A 32 -16.26 45.21 -1.86
C ILE A 32 -17.25 44.28 -2.58
N THR A 33 -17.37 44.35 -3.91
CA THR A 33 -18.30 43.48 -4.67
C THR A 33 -17.77 42.06 -4.94
N SER A 34 -16.49 41.77 -4.69
CA SER A 34 -15.93 40.41 -4.89
C SER A 34 -16.05 39.50 -3.66
N HIS A 35 -16.37 40.07 -2.49
CA HIS A 35 -16.43 39.32 -1.24
C HIS A 35 -17.83 38.79 -0.94
N VAL A 36 -18.88 39.38 -1.52
CA VAL A 36 -20.26 38.92 -1.29
C VAL A 36 -20.62 37.71 -2.18
N THR A 37 -20.06 37.61 -3.40
CA THR A 37 -20.32 36.49 -4.31
C THR A 37 -19.48 35.23 -4.02
N LYS A 38 -18.42 35.34 -3.21
CA LYS A 38 -17.57 34.20 -2.83
C LYS A 38 -18.12 33.36 -1.68
N THR A 39 -19.06 33.89 -0.90
CA THR A 39 -19.54 33.22 0.31
C THR A 39 -20.81 32.39 0.06
N VAL A 40 -21.59 32.69 -0.99
CA VAL A 40 -22.83 31.96 -1.32
C VAL A 40 -22.59 30.80 -2.31
N THR A 41 -21.41 30.69 -2.91
CA THR A 41 -21.04 29.53 -3.77
C THR A 41 -20.35 28.41 -3.00
N ARG A 42 -20.16 28.56 -1.68
CA ARG A 42 -19.47 27.58 -0.83
C ARG A 42 -20.41 26.68 -0.01
N VAL A 43 -21.64 26.49 -0.47
CA VAL A 43 -22.54 25.44 0.03
C VAL A 43 -23.25 24.78 -1.16
N LYS A 44 -22.46 24.07 -1.96
CA LYS A 44 -22.97 22.98 -2.80
C LYS A 44 -22.46 21.68 -2.17
N PRO A 45 -23.31 20.82 -1.59
CA PRO A 45 -22.88 19.46 -1.27
C PRO A 45 -22.81 18.68 -2.59
N LYS A 46 -21.69 18.83 -3.30
CA LYS A 46 -21.43 18.06 -4.54
C LYS A 46 -20.85 16.67 -4.26
N ASP A 47 -20.47 16.39 -3.00
CA ASP A 47 -19.68 15.19 -2.66
C ASP A 47 -20.48 14.08 -1.95
N GLY A 48 -21.65 14.38 -1.36
CA GLY A 48 -22.37 13.42 -0.52
C GLY A 48 -22.86 12.18 -1.27
N PHE A 49 -23.62 12.35 -2.36
CA PHE A 49 -24.18 11.22 -3.10
C PHE A 49 -23.10 10.38 -3.79
N SER A 50 -22.08 11.04 -4.40
CA SER A 50 -20.97 10.34 -5.05
C SER A 50 -20.14 9.53 -4.06
N GLN A 51 -19.90 10.05 -2.86
CA GLN A 51 -19.15 9.36 -1.82
C GLN A 51 -19.92 8.16 -1.28
N ILE A 52 -21.23 8.28 -1.07
CA ILE A 52 -22.09 7.17 -0.63
C ILE A 52 -22.09 6.06 -1.69
N VAL A 53 -22.31 6.40 -2.96
CA VAL A 53 -22.27 5.43 -4.07
C VAL A 53 -20.91 4.75 -4.15
N HIS A 54 -19.81 5.50 -4.01
CA HIS A 54 -18.46 4.92 -3.98
C HIS A 54 -18.28 3.92 -2.82
N ILE A 55 -18.69 4.28 -1.61
CA ILE A 55 -18.61 3.38 -0.45
C ILE A 55 -19.43 2.11 -0.70
N ILE A 56 -20.67 2.23 -1.15
CA ILE A 56 -21.54 1.08 -1.43
C ILE A 56 -20.88 0.16 -2.46
N LEU A 57 -20.44 0.70 -3.60
CA LEU A 57 -19.81 -0.08 -4.67
C LEU A 57 -18.54 -0.79 -4.23
N VAL A 58 -17.70 -0.12 -3.43
CA VAL A 58 -16.45 -0.72 -2.93
C VAL A 58 -16.73 -1.81 -1.89
N THR A 59 -17.72 -1.61 -1.02
CA THR A 59 -18.08 -2.57 0.04
C THR A 59 -18.85 -3.78 -0.51
N LEU A 60 -19.50 -3.62 -1.67
CA LEU A 60 -20.19 -4.71 -2.35
C LEU A 60 -19.25 -5.87 -2.70
N LEU A 61 -18.00 -5.58 -3.08
CA LEU A 61 -17.03 -6.61 -3.45
C LEU A 61 -16.78 -7.62 -2.30
N PRO A 62 -16.38 -7.21 -1.08
CA PRO A 62 -16.27 -8.13 0.06
C PRO A 62 -17.53 -8.96 0.32
N ILE A 63 -18.71 -8.38 0.20
CA ILE A 63 -19.99 -9.06 0.44
C ILE A 63 -20.22 -10.15 -0.61
N VAL A 64 -20.03 -9.85 -1.89
CA VAL A 64 -20.22 -10.82 -2.97
C VAL A 64 -19.17 -11.93 -2.89
N VAL A 65 -17.92 -11.60 -2.57
CA VAL A 65 -16.85 -12.59 -2.30
C VAL A 65 -17.27 -13.53 -1.18
N TYR A 66 -17.80 -13.02 -0.07
CA TYR A 66 -18.30 -13.84 1.03
C TYR A 66 -19.42 -14.78 0.60
N VAL A 67 -20.39 -14.30 -0.18
CA VAL A 67 -21.48 -15.15 -0.71
C VAL A 67 -20.91 -16.30 -1.53
N PHE A 68 -19.96 -16.05 -2.43
CA PHE A 68 -19.34 -17.12 -3.21
C PHE A 68 -18.55 -18.13 -2.38
N VAL A 69 -17.83 -17.67 -1.35
CA VAL A 69 -17.15 -18.59 -0.42
C VAL A 69 -18.18 -19.44 0.34
N ARG A 70 -19.31 -18.85 0.75
CA ARG A 70 -20.35 -19.58 1.49
C ARG A 70 -21.13 -20.58 0.63
N LEU A 71 -21.15 -20.37 -0.68
CA LEU A 71 -21.70 -21.29 -1.66
C LEU A 71 -20.68 -22.34 -2.14
N ASP A 72 -19.54 -22.48 -1.47
CA ASP A 72 -18.46 -23.42 -1.81
C ASP A 72 -17.82 -23.18 -3.19
N PHE A 73 -17.79 -21.92 -3.66
CA PHE A 73 -17.11 -21.49 -4.88
C PHE A 73 -15.94 -20.51 -4.62
N PRO A 74 -14.91 -20.89 -3.85
CA PRO A 74 -13.80 -20.00 -3.52
C PRO A 74 -12.97 -19.59 -4.75
N GLN A 75 -12.91 -20.42 -5.78
CA GLN A 75 -12.22 -20.09 -7.04
C GLN A 75 -12.91 -18.92 -7.75
N ILE A 76 -14.25 -18.91 -7.77
CA ILE A 76 -15.03 -17.82 -8.35
C ILE A 76 -14.83 -16.54 -7.53
N ALA A 77 -14.79 -16.65 -6.20
CA ALA A 77 -14.47 -15.53 -5.32
C ALA A 77 -13.07 -14.94 -5.63
N VAL A 78 -12.04 -15.77 -5.82
CA VAL A 78 -10.70 -15.32 -6.25
C VAL A 78 -10.76 -14.65 -7.62
N THR A 79 -11.45 -15.24 -8.59
CA THR A 79 -11.63 -14.65 -9.93
C THR A 79 -12.30 -13.29 -9.84
N LEU A 80 -13.32 -13.14 -8.98
CA LEU A 80 -14.00 -11.87 -8.76
C LEU A 80 -13.07 -10.80 -8.18
N VAL A 81 -12.21 -11.16 -7.23
CA VAL A 81 -11.17 -10.25 -6.70
C VAL A 81 -10.24 -9.78 -7.83
N LEU A 82 -9.81 -10.68 -8.72
CA LEU A 82 -8.97 -10.31 -9.87
C LEU A 82 -9.71 -9.44 -10.88
N LEU A 83 -10.97 -9.79 -11.21
CA LEU A 83 -11.83 -9.04 -12.12
C LEU A 83 -12.17 -7.64 -11.59
N SER A 84 -12.26 -7.46 -10.27
CA SER A 84 -12.45 -6.14 -9.66
C SER A 84 -11.35 -5.15 -10.04
N LYS A 85 -10.19 -5.63 -10.47
CA LYS A 85 -9.03 -4.84 -10.90
C LYS A 85 -8.93 -4.72 -12.42
N TRP A 86 -10.01 -4.92 -13.18
CA TRP A 86 -10.03 -4.90 -14.66
C TRP A 86 -9.28 -3.68 -15.27
N ARG A 87 -9.30 -2.53 -14.57
CA ARG A 87 -8.60 -1.29 -14.96
C ARG A 87 -7.09 -1.46 -15.16
N MET A 88 -6.47 -2.49 -14.60
CA MET A 88 -5.05 -2.78 -14.83
C MET A 88 -4.77 -3.22 -16.27
N PHE A 89 -5.74 -3.89 -16.89
CA PHE A 89 -5.63 -4.50 -18.22
C PHE A 89 -6.17 -3.62 -19.35
N SER A 90 -6.85 -2.52 -19.03
CA SER A 90 -7.40 -1.58 -20.03
C SER A 90 -6.35 -0.70 -20.73
N VAL A 91 -5.06 -0.96 -20.50
CA VAL A 91 -3.93 -0.23 -21.10
C VAL A 91 -3.14 -1.13 -22.06
N LYS A 92 -2.28 -0.53 -22.90
CA LYS A 92 -1.39 -1.30 -23.81
C LYS A 92 -0.61 -2.37 -23.04
N LEU A 93 -0.51 -3.58 -23.61
CA LEU A 93 0.11 -4.77 -22.99
C LEU A 93 1.48 -4.51 -22.37
N ARG A 94 2.33 -3.67 -23.00
CA ARG A 94 3.65 -3.31 -22.48
C ARG A 94 3.64 -2.67 -21.08
N HIS A 95 2.53 -2.04 -20.66
CA HIS A 95 2.41 -1.41 -19.34
C HIS A 95 1.80 -2.33 -18.28
N TRP A 96 1.32 -3.52 -18.66
CA TRP A 96 0.71 -4.47 -17.71
C TRP A 96 1.64 -4.83 -16.56
N PRO A 97 2.94 -5.13 -16.77
CA PRO A 97 3.81 -5.45 -15.65
C PRO A 97 3.90 -4.32 -14.62
N ALA A 98 3.85 -3.06 -15.04
CA ALA A 98 3.85 -1.93 -14.13
C ALA A 98 2.54 -1.82 -13.33
N ASN A 99 1.40 -1.99 -14.01
CA ASN A 99 0.09 -1.95 -13.37
C ASN A 99 -0.14 -3.10 -12.39
N ILE A 100 0.30 -4.32 -12.76
CA ILE A 100 0.24 -5.49 -11.88
C ILE A 100 1.07 -5.24 -10.63
N ARG A 101 2.32 -4.76 -10.77
CA ARG A 101 3.17 -4.43 -9.62
C ARG A 101 2.53 -3.39 -8.69
N ALA A 102 1.92 -2.35 -9.26
CA ALA A 102 1.27 -1.28 -8.48
C ALA A 102 0.03 -1.74 -7.69
N ASN A 103 -0.61 -2.83 -8.12
CA ASN A 103 -1.80 -3.39 -7.46
C ASN A 103 -1.52 -4.74 -6.80
N ALA A 104 -0.27 -5.24 -6.83
CA ALA A 104 0.05 -6.59 -6.40
C ALA A 104 -0.30 -6.82 -4.93
N VAL A 105 0.05 -5.87 -4.05
CA VAL A 105 -0.28 -5.95 -2.62
C VAL A 105 -1.79 -6.01 -2.37
N ASP A 106 -2.57 -5.22 -3.11
CA ASP A 106 -4.04 -5.23 -3.00
C ASP A 106 -4.65 -6.55 -3.49
N ILE A 107 -4.09 -7.14 -4.56
CA ILE A 107 -4.47 -8.47 -5.03
C ILE A 107 -4.11 -9.54 -3.99
N ILE A 108 -2.90 -9.49 -3.43
CA ILE A 108 -2.42 -10.44 -2.42
C ILE A 108 -3.36 -10.41 -1.21
N VAL A 109 -3.66 -9.23 -0.65
CA VAL A 109 -4.58 -9.13 0.49
C VAL A 109 -5.97 -9.63 0.14
N GLY A 110 -6.51 -9.25 -1.02
CA GLY A 110 -7.82 -9.72 -1.46
C GLY A 110 -7.90 -11.25 -1.55
N ILE A 111 -6.91 -11.89 -2.18
CA ILE A 111 -6.82 -13.36 -2.28
C ILE A 111 -6.66 -13.98 -0.89
N SER A 112 -5.80 -13.42 -0.04
CA SER A 112 -5.58 -13.92 1.33
C SER A 112 -6.87 -13.94 2.14
N VAL A 113 -7.69 -12.88 2.08
CA VAL A 113 -8.99 -12.83 2.76
C VAL A 113 -9.91 -13.94 2.24
N VAL A 114 -9.98 -14.18 0.92
CA VAL A 114 -10.77 -15.29 0.38
C VAL A 114 -10.31 -16.62 0.96
N MET A 115 -8.99 -16.85 1.00
CA MET A 115 -8.42 -18.09 1.56
C MET A 115 -8.71 -18.25 3.05
N PHE A 116 -8.67 -17.17 3.83
CA PHE A 116 -9.01 -17.22 5.25
C PHE A 116 -10.49 -17.51 5.50
N MET A 117 -11.38 -16.91 4.72
CA MET A 117 -12.82 -17.22 4.80
C MET A 117 -13.10 -18.68 4.45
N ASN A 118 -12.40 -19.22 3.43
CA ASN A 118 -12.55 -20.62 3.03
C ASN A 118 -11.97 -21.61 4.03
N ARG A 119 -11.12 -21.17 4.96
CA ARG A 119 -10.48 -22.03 5.97
C ARG A 119 -11.29 -22.18 7.25
N THR A 120 -12.43 -21.51 7.38
CA THR A 120 -13.26 -21.55 8.58
C THR A 120 -14.73 -21.69 8.22
N ASP A 121 -15.44 -22.56 8.92
CA ASP A 121 -16.90 -22.73 8.76
C ASP A 121 -17.72 -21.77 9.63
N SER A 122 -17.04 -21.06 10.55
CA SER A 122 -17.70 -20.12 11.46
C SER A 122 -18.12 -18.86 10.71
N VAL A 123 -19.43 -18.68 10.56
CA VAL A 123 -20.02 -17.47 9.96
C VAL A 123 -19.50 -16.20 10.65
N GLY A 124 -19.36 -16.21 11.98
CA GLY A 124 -18.83 -15.07 12.72
C GLY A 124 -17.41 -14.68 12.29
N ILE A 125 -16.52 -15.67 12.14
CA ILE A 125 -15.14 -15.44 11.70
C ILE A 125 -15.10 -14.99 10.24
N GLN A 126 -15.94 -15.59 9.38
CA GLN A 126 -16.04 -15.16 7.98
C GLN A 126 -16.50 -13.69 7.88
N LEU A 127 -17.49 -13.27 8.66
CA LEU A 127 -17.96 -11.87 8.69
C LEU A 127 -16.90 -10.90 9.19
N ILE A 128 -16.05 -11.31 10.14
CA ILE A 128 -14.88 -10.51 10.55
C ILE A 128 -13.95 -10.28 9.35
N TRP A 129 -13.67 -11.31 8.55
CA TRP A 129 -12.86 -11.16 7.33
C TRP A 129 -13.52 -10.24 6.29
N VAL A 130 -14.84 -10.28 6.14
CA VAL A 130 -15.58 -9.33 5.28
C VAL A 130 -15.37 -7.89 5.74
N VAL A 131 -15.51 -7.61 7.03
CA VAL A 131 -15.31 -6.27 7.61
C VAL A 131 -13.86 -5.82 7.44
N LEU A 132 -12.89 -6.70 7.70
CA LEU A 132 -11.47 -6.40 7.51
C LEU A 132 -11.15 -6.11 6.04
N TYR A 133 -11.77 -6.83 5.10
CA TYR A 133 -11.57 -6.58 3.68
C TYR A 133 -12.21 -5.26 3.21
N ALA A 134 -13.40 -4.92 3.73
CA ALA A 134 -14.01 -3.62 3.51
C ALA A 134 -13.14 -2.48 4.07
N LEU A 135 -12.62 -2.63 5.29
CA LEU A 135 -11.69 -1.68 5.91
C LEU A 135 -10.42 -1.52 5.08
N TRP A 136 -9.86 -2.62 4.58
CA TRP A 136 -8.72 -2.59 3.68
C TRP A 136 -8.99 -1.72 2.45
N LEU A 137 -10.11 -1.94 1.75
CA LEU A 137 -10.44 -1.22 0.52
C LEU A 137 -10.79 0.26 0.76
N LEU A 138 -11.49 0.58 1.85
CA LEU A 138 -11.99 1.93 2.13
C LEU A 138 -10.98 2.82 2.88
N VAL A 139 -10.17 2.24 3.76
CA VAL A 139 -9.33 2.99 4.70
C VAL A 139 -7.86 2.83 4.39
N VAL A 140 -7.38 1.60 4.26
CA VAL A 140 -5.94 1.32 4.18
C VAL A 140 -5.40 1.56 2.77
N LYS A 141 -6.02 0.93 1.76
CA LYS A 141 -5.60 0.98 0.36
C LYS A 141 -5.51 2.40 -0.21
N PRO A 142 -6.48 3.32 0.00
CA PRO A 142 -6.44 4.64 -0.65
C PRO A 142 -5.32 5.56 -0.14
N LYS A 143 -4.67 5.21 0.97
CA LYS A 143 -3.61 6.02 1.57
C LYS A 143 -2.30 5.83 0.82
N SER A 144 -1.62 6.92 0.53
CA SER A 144 -0.38 6.95 -0.25
C SER A 144 0.84 7.47 0.51
N GLY A 145 0.69 7.89 1.77
CA GLY A 145 1.82 8.35 2.59
C GLY A 145 2.82 7.21 2.85
N VAL A 146 4.10 7.54 3.05
CA VAL A 146 5.19 6.56 3.23
C VAL A 146 4.87 5.49 4.27
N LEU A 147 4.41 5.91 5.46
CA LEU A 147 3.99 4.97 6.51
C LEU A 147 2.84 4.06 6.08
N TRP A 148 1.84 4.60 5.37
CA TRP A 148 0.71 3.81 4.89
C TRP A 148 1.10 2.80 3.81
N VAL A 149 1.98 3.19 2.89
CA VAL A 149 2.52 2.27 1.88
C VAL A 149 3.36 1.18 2.55
N ALA A 150 4.16 1.52 3.56
CA ALA A 150 4.88 0.54 4.35
C ALA A 150 3.96 -0.43 5.11
N THR A 151 2.91 0.09 5.75
CA THR A 151 1.88 -0.73 6.41
C THR A 151 1.19 -1.65 5.41
N GLN A 152 0.82 -1.15 4.22
CA GLN A 152 0.24 -1.99 3.16
C GLN A 152 1.19 -3.11 2.74
N ALA A 153 2.48 -2.83 2.57
CA ALA A 153 3.48 -3.83 2.21
C ALA A 153 3.62 -4.92 3.28
N ILE A 154 3.67 -4.55 4.55
CA ILE A 154 3.76 -5.49 5.68
C ILE A 154 2.49 -6.36 5.74
N ILE A 155 1.30 -5.74 5.70
CA ILE A 155 0.02 -6.48 5.71
C ILE A 155 -0.06 -7.43 4.52
N GLY A 156 0.30 -6.96 3.32
CA GLY A 156 0.31 -7.78 2.11
C GLY A 156 1.25 -8.97 2.22
N GLN A 157 2.49 -8.76 2.68
CA GLN A 157 3.44 -9.86 2.87
C GLN A 157 2.93 -10.87 3.90
N THR A 158 2.57 -10.42 5.10
CA THR A 158 2.17 -11.32 6.18
C THR A 158 0.88 -12.05 5.84
N ALA A 159 -0.15 -11.36 5.34
CA ALA A 159 -1.40 -12.01 4.93
C ALA A 159 -1.19 -12.96 3.74
N GLY A 160 -0.33 -12.59 2.78
CA GLY A 160 0.03 -13.45 1.64
C GLY A 160 0.70 -14.74 2.09
N LEU A 161 1.72 -14.63 2.95
CA LEU A 161 2.46 -15.79 3.47
C LEU A 161 1.58 -16.66 4.37
N MET A 162 0.75 -16.05 5.23
CA MET A 162 -0.25 -16.78 6.02
C MET A 162 -1.17 -17.60 5.12
N ALA A 163 -1.78 -16.98 4.10
CA ALA A 163 -2.66 -17.69 3.18
C ALA A 163 -1.95 -18.80 2.40
N LEU A 164 -0.72 -18.54 1.92
CA LEU A 164 0.12 -19.52 1.24
C LEU A 164 0.33 -20.76 2.10
N TYR A 165 0.87 -20.61 3.31
CA TYR A 165 1.20 -21.75 4.15
C TYR A 165 -0.02 -22.40 4.81
N SER A 166 -1.13 -21.67 4.98
CA SER A 166 -2.39 -22.26 5.44
C SER A 166 -3.06 -23.11 4.36
N VAL A 167 -2.95 -22.80 3.07
CA VAL A 167 -3.64 -23.54 1.99
C VAL A 167 -2.71 -24.52 1.28
N LEU A 168 -1.48 -24.11 0.99
CA LEU A 168 -0.50 -24.84 0.19
C LEU A 168 0.67 -25.35 1.04
N GLY A 169 0.55 -25.42 2.36
CA GLY A 169 1.62 -25.89 3.25
C GLY A 169 2.17 -27.29 2.92
N GLY A 170 1.33 -28.18 2.39
CA GLY A 170 1.74 -29.51 1.92
C GLY A 170 2.11 -29.58 0.44
N ALA A 171 2.22 -28.44 -0.27
CA ALA A 171 2.64 -28.43 -1.66
C ALA A 171 4.13 -28.75 -1.81
N GLN A 172 4.56 -29.11 -3.02
CA GLN A 172 5.97 -29.31 -3.34
C GLN A 172 6.83 -28.10 -2.93
N ALA A 173 8.04 -28.35 -2.43
CA ALA A 173 8.96 -27.30 -1.96
C ALA A 173 9.19 -26.21 -3.03
N ALA A 174 9.30 -26.58 -4.31
CA ALA A 174 9.45 -25.64 -5.40
C ALA A 174 8.30 -24.61 -5.48
N THR A 175 7.05 -25.03 -5.22
CA THR A 175 5.88 -24.15 -5.20
C THR A 175 5.95 -23.18 -4.02
N LEU A 176 6.26 -23.68 -2.82
CA LEU A 176 6.40 -22.85 -1.62
C LEU A 176 7.50 -21.80 -1.79
N VAL A 177 8.64 -22.18 -2.35
CA VAL A 177 9.78 -21.30 -2.65
C VAL A 177 9.38 -20.22 -3.64
N PHE A 178 8.82 -20.60 -4.78
CA PHE A 178 8.49 -19.66 -5.85
C PHE A 178 7.42 -18.66 -5.42
N VAL A 179 6.34 -19.13 -4.79
CA VAL A 179 5.25 -18.24 -4.37
C VAL A 179 5.69 -17.33 -3.22
N THR A 180 6.48 -17.84 -2.25
CA THR A 180 7.07 -17.00 -1.20
C THR A 180 7.94 -15.90 -1.77
N ALA A 181 8.83 -16.23 -2.71
CA ALA A 181 9.68 -15.26 -3.38
C ALA A 181 8.86 -14.16 -4.07
N LEU A 182 7.78 -14.56 -4.77
CA LEU A 182 6.91 -13.64 -5.50
C LEU A 182 6.14 -12.69 -4.56
N LEU A 183 5.58 -13.21 -3.46
CA LEU A 183 4.87 -12.42 -2.45
C LEU A 183 5.81 -11.38 -1.81
N CYS A 184 6.99 -11.83 -1.38
CA CYS A 184 8.01 -10.97 -0.78
C CYS A 184 8.55 -9.94 -1.78
N TYR A 185 8.76 -10.33 -3.04
CA TYR A 185 9.16 -9.39 -4.10
C TYR A 185 8.16 -8.25 -4.25
N PHE A 186 6.86 -8.56 -4.37
CA PHE A 186 5.83 -7.54 -4.56
C PHE A 186 5.67 -6.65 -3.34
N ALA A 187 5.72 -7.22 -2.12
CA ALA A 187 5.69 -6.45 -0.90
C ALA A 187 6.87 -5.48 -0.79
N ALA A 188 8.10 -5.95 -1.02
CA ALA A 188 9.29 -5.09 -1.02
C ALA A 188 9.22 -4.03 -2.12
N ARG A 189 8.76 -4.38 -3.34
CA ARG A 189 8.63 -3.40 -4.42
C ARG A 189 7.60 -2.33 -4.11
N HIS A 190 6.51 -2.69 -3.42
CA HIS A 190 5.49 -1.76 -2.94
C HIS A 190 6.08 -0.84 -1.87
N PHE A 191 6.77 -1.39 -0.87
CA PHE A 191 7.48 -0.60 0.15
C PHE A 191 8.45 0.41 -0.48
N PHE A 192 9.37 -0.04 -1.35
CA PHE A 192 10.33 0.85 -2.01
C PHE A 192 9.71 1.80 -3.05
N SER A 193 8.41 1.69 -3.35
CA SER A 193 7.74 2.64 -4.25
C SER A 193 7.42 3.98 -3.57
N SER A 194 7.40 4.03 -2.24
CA SER A 194 7.21 5.29 -1.50
C SER A 194 8.50 6.06 -1.26
N PHE A 195 9.64 5.49 -1.69
CA PHE A 195 10.96 6.11 -1.59
C PHE A 195 11.48 6.32 -3.01
N ASP A 196 12.13 7.45 -3.28
CA ASP A 196 12.80 7.72 -4.55
C ASP A 196 14.15 6.96 -4.63
N GLU A 197 14.10 5.65 -4.39
CA GLU A 197 15.26 4.77 -4.29
C GLU A 197 15.70 4.28 -5.67
N SER A 198 16.90 4.70 -6.10
CA SER A 198 17.48 4.35 -7.40
C SER A 198 17.55 2.83 -7.64
N MET A 199 17.85 2.07 -6.58
CA MET A 199 18.05 0.62 -6.63
C MET A 199 16.90 -0.17 -5.99
N GLY A 200 15.72 0.45 -5.78
CA GLY A 200 14.60 -0.18 -5.07
C GLY A 200 14.12 -1.49 -5.71
N ARG A 201 14.26 -1.62 -7.04
CA ARG A 201 13.98 -2.89 -7.75
C ARG A 201 15.01 -3.97 -7.40
N THR A 202 16.29 -3.64 -7.38
CA THR A 202 17.37 -4.59 -7.09
C THR A 202 17.26 -5.09 -5.66
N ILE A 203 16.98 -4.19 -4.71
CA ILE A 203 16.78 -4.56 -3.30
C ILE A 203 15.57 -5.48 -3.14
N ALA A 204 14.48 -5.25 -3.87
CA ALA A 204 13.32 -6.14 -3.86
C ALA A 204 13.65 -7.56 -4.38
N TYR A 205 14.55 -7.70 -5.36
CA TYR A 205 15.02 -9.03 -5.80
C TYR A 205 15.89 -9.71 -4.74
N VAL A 206 16.76 -8.97 -4.05
CA VAL A 206 17.56 -9.52 -2.94
C VAL A 206 16.64 -10.02 -1.82
N TRP A 207 15.59 -9.25 -1.47
CA TRP A 207 14.60 -9.68 -0.48
C TRP A 207 13.83 -10.93 -0.92
N ALA A 208 13.43 -10.99 -2.18
CA ALA A 208 12.75 -12.16 -2.74
C ALA A 208 13.64 -13.41 -2.70
N TYR A 209 14.92 -13.28 -3.07
CA TYR A 209 15.89 -14.38 -3.01
C TYR A 209 16.13 -14.86 -1.58
N PHE A 210 16.35 -13.93 -0.64
CA PHE A 210 16.47 -14.28 0.79
C PHE A 210 15.23 -15.05 1.29
N SER A 211 14.05 -14.56 0.96
CA SER A 211 12.78 -15.18 1.37
C SER A 211 12.59 -16.56 0.73
N ALA A 212 12.99 -16.73 -0.53
CA ALA A 212 12.99 -18.00 -1.24
C ALA A 212 13.90 -19.03 -0.55
N SER A 213 15.11 -18.62 -0.15
CA SER A 213 16.07 -19.49 0.54
C SER A 213 15.54 -19.95 1.90
N ILE A 214 14.90 -19.04 2.66
CA ILE A 214 14.24 -19.40 3.92
C ILE A 214 13.08 -20.38 3.67
N ALA A 215 12.24 -20.12 2.66
CA ALA A 215 11.15 -21.01 2.30
C ALA A 215 11.63 -22.39 1.86
N TRP A 216 12.75 -22.47 1.13
CA TRP A 216 13.33 -23.74 0.69
C TRP A 216 13.83 -24.57 1.86
N LEU A 217 14.58 -23.94 2.77
CA LEU A 217 15.09 -24.60 3.97
C LEU A 217 13.93 -25.11 4.82
N LEU A 218 12.95 -24.25 5.12
CA LEU A 218 11.84 -24.57 6.01
C LEU A 218 10.71 -25.36 5.35
N ALA A 219 10.72 -25.56 4.02
CA ALA A 219 9.78 -26.48 3.38
C ALA A 219 10.05 -27.94 3.75
N HIS A 220 11.29 -28.29 4.12
CA HIS A 220 11.66 -29.63 4.55
C HIS A 220 11.34 -29.87 6.04
N TRP A 221 11.32 -28.82 6.85
CA TRP A 221 10.97 -28.84 8.27
C TRP A 221 9.90 -27.78 8.55
N LEU A 222 8.74 -27.95 7.92
CA LEU A 222 7.67 -26.95 8.00
C LEU A 222 6.91 -27.07 9.33
N ILE A 223 7.27 -26.21 10.29
CA ILE A 223 6.67 -26.18 11.62
C ILE A 223 5.55 -25.14 11.69
N TYR A 224 4.50 -25.46 12.46
CA TYR A 224 3.37 -24.56 12.73
C TYR A 224 3.25 -24.27 14.23
N TYR A 225 3.00 -22.99 14.56
CA TYR A 225 2.62 -22.55 15.89
C TYR A 225 1.12 -22.18 15.86
N GLY A 226 0.27 -23.16 16.12
CA GLY A 226 -1.16 -23.04 15.89
C GLY A 226 -1.46 -22.90 14.40
N VAL A 227 -2.04 -21.76 13.99
CA VAL A 227 -2.39 -21.50 12.59
C VAL A 227 -1.29 -20.80 11.79
N VAL A 228 -0.18 -20.42 12.44
CA VAL A 228 0.90 -19.64 11.83
C VAL A 228 2.09 -20.54 11.53
N ALA A 229 2.50 -20.61 10.26
CA ALA A 229 3.70 -21.35 9.88
C ALA A 229 4.97 -20.57 10.26
N GLN A 230 6.01 -21.28 10.69
CA GLN A 230 7.29 -20.72 11.09
C GLN A 230 7.92 -19.76 10.04
N PRO A 231 7.90 -20.05 8.72
CA PRO A 231 8.43 -19.11 7.71
C PRO A 231 7.73 -17.75 7.74
N VAL A 232 6.43 -17.72 8.05
CA VAL A 232 5.65 -16.48 8.12
C VAL A 232 6.18 -15.59 9.23
N LEU A 233 6.43 -16.16 10.42
CA LEU A 233 6.95 -15.41 11.56
C LEU A 233 8.34 -14.85 11.25
N ILE A 234 9.25 -15.70 10.79
CA ILE A 234 10.64 -15.32 10.51
C ILE A 234 10.67 -14.20 9.45
N LEU A 235 10.00 -14.39 8.31
CA LEU A 235 10.02 -13.42 7.22
C LEU A 235 9.29 -12.12 7.58
N SER A 236 8.22 -12.18 8.38
CA SER A 236 7.51 -10.97 8.82
C SER A 236 8.33 -10.17 9.83
N VAL A 237 8.98 -10.83 10.80
CA VAL A 237 9.79 -10.16 11.83
C VAL A 237 11.06 -9.57 11.22
N VAL A 238 11.77 -10.32 10.38
CA VAL A 238 12.94 -9.81 9.64
C VAL A 238 12.51 -8.66 8.73
N GLY A 239 11.46 -8.85 7.94
CA GLY A 239 10.95 -7.84 7.01
C GLY A 239 10.54 -6.55 7.71
N TYR A 240 9.78 -6.64 8.81
CA TYR A 240 9.38 -5.48 9.62
C TYR A 240 10.58 -4.75 10.22
N SER A 241 11.54 -5.51 10.77
CA SER A 241 12.73 -4.92 11.40
C SER A 241 13.60 -4.18 10.39
N LEU A 242 13.86 -4.79 9.23
CA LEU A 242 14.62 -4.17 8.15
C LEU A 242 13.89 -2.96 7.54
N ALA A 243 12.59 -3.08 7.27
CA ALA A 243 11.79 -1.99 6.72
C ALA A 243 11.69 -0.81 7.70
N GLY A 244 11.49 -1.08 9.00
CA GLY A 244 11.46 -0.09 10.06
C GLY A 244 12.79 0.65 10.20
N MET A 245 13.91 -0.09 10.24
CA MET A 245 15.24 0.53 10.24
C MET A 245 15.50 1.36 8.99
N TYR A 246 15.12 0.87 7.81
CA TYR A 246 15.26 1.61 6.55
C TYR A 246 14.45 2.91 6.57
N TYR A 247 13.19 2.87 7.00
CA TYR A 247 12.34 4.05 7.14
C TYR A 247 12.91 5.08 8.12
N LEU A 248 13.37 4.63 9.29
CA LEU A 248 13.98 5.52 10.29
C LEU A 248 15.28 6.13 9.79
N ARG A 249 16.07 5.37 9.04
CA ARG A 249 17.30 5.89 8.42
C ARG A 249 16.98 6.94 7.36
N HIS A 250 15.98 6.70 6.53
CA HIS A 250 15.57 7.63 5.48
C HIS A 250 14.95 8.92 6.04
N THR A 251 14.43 8.89 7.26
CA THR A 251 13.87 10.06 7.96
C THR A 251 14.85 10.71 8.95
N ASP A 252 16.13 10.34 8.91
CA ASP A 252 17.19 10.81 9.82
C ASP A 252 16.87 10.63 11.31
N ARG A 253 16.04 9.63 11.64
CA ARG A 253 15.60 9.28 13.00
C ARG A 253 16.27 8.03 13.55
N LEU A 254 17.13 7.37 12.76
CA LEU A 254 17.83 6.16 13.20
C LEU A 254 19.08 6.51 14.01
N SER A 255 18.96 6.48 15.34
CA SER A 255 20.12 6.54 16.23
C SER A 255 20.78 5.17 16.38
N LYS A 256 22.06 5.15 16.80
CA LYS A 256 22.78 3.90 17.08
C LYS A 256 22.07 3.04 18.14
N GLY A 257 21.49 3.67 19.17
CA GLY A 257 20.75 2.97 20.22
C GLY A 257 19.48 2.31 19.69
N VAL A 258 18.71 3.00 18.84
CA VAL A 258 17.50 2.43 18.21
C VAL A 258 17.87 1.30 17.27
N GLN A 259 18.93 1.45 16.47
CA GLN A 259 19.43 0.38 15.61
C GLN A 259 19.79 -0.88 16.41
N GLN A 260 20.49 -0.72 17.54
CA GLN A 260 20.82 -1.84 18.43
C GLN A 260 19.56 -2.49 19.02
N GLN A 261 18.56 -1.70 19.41
CA GLN A 261 17.27 -2.24 19.88
C GLN A 261 16.59 -3.12 18.82
N PHE A 262 16.52 -2.65 17.56
CA PHE A 262 15.98 -3.46 16.46
C PHE A 262 16.74 -4.77 16.28
N VAL A 263 18.08 -4.73 16.28
CA VAL A 263 18.91 -5.93 16.13
C VAL A 263 18.71 -6.89 17.30
N VAL A 264 18.73 -6.40 18.54
CA VAL A 264 18.55 -7.23 19.74
C VAL A 264 17.17 -7.88 19.75
N VAL A 265 16.10 -7.12 19.47
CA VAL A 265 14.73 -7.66 19.44
C VAL A 265 14.56 -8.68 18.31
N LEU A 266 15.07 -8.37 17.10
CA LEU A 266 15.08 -9.30 15.98
C LEU A 266 15.79 -10.61 16.35
N SER A 267 17.01 -10.52 16.87
CA SER A 267 17.79 -11.69 17.29
C SER A 267 17.09 -12.48 18.40
N ALA A 268 16.52 -11.81 19.40
CA ALA A 268 15.80 -12.48 20.48
C ALA A 268 14.58 -13.25 19.97
N ILE A 269 13.77 -12.65 19.09
CA ILE A 269 12.60 -13.32 18.50
C ILE A 269 13.04 -14.52 17.65
N LEU A 270 14.08 -14.37 16.82
CA LEU A 270 14.59 -15.47 16.00
C LEU A 270 15.13 -16.61 16.86
N ILE A 271 15.88 -16.31 17.93
CA ILE A 271 16.37 -17.32 18.88
C ILE A 271 15.20 -18.04 19.54
N ILE A 272 14.18 -17.32 20.02
CA ILE A 272 13.00 -17.94 20.64
C ILE A 272 12.31 -18.87 19.64
N VAL A 273 12.06 -18.39 18.42
CA VAL A 273 11.42 -19.20 17.37
C VAL A 273 12.25 -20.45 17.08
N LEU A 274 13.57 -20.34 16.92
CA LEU A 274 14.43 -21.48 16.58
C LEU A 274 14.64 -22.46 17.75
N VAL A 275 14.83 -21.97 18.98
CA VAL A 275 15.11 -22.83 20.15
C VAL A 275 13.87 -23.56 20.64
N PHE A 276 12.71 -22.90 20.63
CA PHE A 276 11.44 -23.50 21.06
C PHE A 276 10.68 -24.17 19.92
N SER A 277 11.31 -24.32 18.75
CA SER A 277 10.80 -25.17 17.69
C SER A 277 10.93 -26.63 18.06
N ASP A 278 9.85 -27.37 17.93
CA ASP A 278 9.85 -28.82 18.03
C ASP A 278 10.45 -29.40 16.74
N TRP A 279 11.78 -29.47 16.68
CA TRP A 279 12.54 -30.07 15.59
C TRP A 279 12.55 -31.62 15.64
N GLY A 280 11.90 -32.20 16.65
CA GLY A 280 11.81 -33.64 16.83
C GLY A 280 11.01 -34.28 15.69
N ASP A 281 11.50 -35.41 15.19
CA ASP A 281 10.89 -36.16 14.12
C ASP A 281 9.50 -36.65 14.57
N LYS A 282 8.44 -35.97 14.14
CA LYS A 282 7.09 -36.55 14.15
C LYS A 282 6.89 -37.21 12.80
N THR A 283 7.57 -38.35 12.64
CA THR A 283 7.20 -39.32 11.60
C THR A 283 5.71 -39.60 11.75
N LEU A 284 4.91 -39.10 10.80
CA LEU A 284 3.58 -39.65 10.52
C LEU A 284 3.74 -40.97 9.78
#